data_AF-W9YST8-F1
#
_entry.id   AF-W9YST8-F1
#
_cell.length_a   1.000
_cell.length_b   1.000
_cell.length_c   1.000
_cell.angle_alpha   90.00
_cell.angle_beta   90.00
_cell.angle_gamma   90.00
#
_symmetry.space_group_name_H-M   'P 1'
#
loop_
_entity.id
_entity.type
_entity.pdbx_description
1 polymer ?
#
loop_
_entity_poly.entity_id
_entity_poly.type
_entity_poly.pdbx_seq_one_letter_code
_entity_poly.pdbx_strand_id
1 'polypeptide(L)'
;MGLCFKNASTTASRDPFLSPGLTQTTNLTPRLAQWLEASGHSSGRRLPSGENIVTDKKQYTPRPQSPSDIDQRHSSQLTSTVAMADGRNEARAMRILEIMNDFRTLQIHIASLITRNEATPSDEQFYYLDGYVVLRQCEAESQAILATHYNPGNIGLQSGHVAETEVQKATLQRIILDASTRRFQAHKIYLRASAAMRWVQMRAQLLHGDKPSQRHLNGLQAVDQRLRQELNQITDDHVINDLRNADRRKGYWLDEDPNLERMLTWIRLQR
;
A
#
# COMPACT_ATOMS: atom_id res chain seq x y z
N MET A 1 28.15 -41.67 66.23
CA MET A 1 27.96 -40.23 65.93
C MET A 1 27.02 -40.16 64.74
N GLY A 2 25.88 -39.49 64.67
CA GLY A 2 25.11 -38.63 65.56
C GLY A 2 23.83 -38.28 64.78
N LEU A 3 22.68 -38.32 65.46
CA LEU A 3 21.34 -38.07 64.96
C LEU A 3 21.04 -36.58 64.74
N CYS A 4 20.02 -36.31 63.92
CA CYS A 4 19.01 -35.24 64.03
C CYS A 4 19.40 -33.75 63.84
N PHE A 5 18.68 -33.04 62.95
CA PHE A 5 17.63 -32.01 63.20
C PHE A 5 17.43 -31.20 61.90
N LYS A 6 16.27 -31.23 61.22
CA LYS A 6 14.96 -30.56 61.45
C LYS A 6 14.97 -29.01 61.39
N ASN A 7 14.05 -28.52 60.53
CA ASN A 7 13.20 -27.32 60.67
C ASN A 7 13.85 -25.95 60.37
N ALA A 8 13.16 -24.90 59.88
CA ALA A 8 11.78 -24.61 59.44
C ALA A 8 11.83 -23.21 58.77
N SER A 9 11.13 -22.96 57.66
CA SER A 9 9.89 -22.17 57.52
C SER A 9 9.97 -20.66 57.78
N THR A 10 8.97 -19.92 57.24
CA THR A 10 8.52 -18.52 57.54
C THR A 10 9.07 -17.50 56.51
N THR A 11 8.34 -16.70 55.73
CA THR A 11 6.90 -16.32 55.66
C THR A 11 6.62 -15.40 54.45
N ALA A 12 5.35 -15.41 54.00
CA ALA A 12 4.52 -14.27 53.57
C ALA A 12 4.93 -13.46 52.32
N SER A 13 4.16 -13.55 51.22
CA SER A 13 2.90 -12.82 50.96
C SER A 13 3.13 -11.37 50.48
N ARG A 14 2.83 -11.13 49.20
CA ARG A 14 1.85 -10.13 48.74
C ARG A 14 1.85 -10.03 47.21
N ASP A 15 0.82 -10.60 46.59
CA ASP A 15 0.12 -9.91 45.50
C ASP A 15 -0.45 -8.59 46.06
N PRO A 16 -0.50 -7.53 45.24
CA PRO A 16 -1.73 -7.31 44.49
C PRO A 16 -1.49 -6.72 43.09
N PHE A 17 -2.30 -7.10 42.10
CA PHE A 17 -3.21 -6.16 41.41
C PHE A 17 -4.10 -6.93 40.43
N LEU A 18 -5.38 -7.02 40.80
CA LEU A 18 -6.51 -7.44 39.97
C LEU A 18 -7.06 -6.22 39.20
N SER A 19 -7.17 -6.38 37.87
CA SER A 19 -8.28 -5.98 36.98
C SER A 19 -8.60 -4.47 36.79
N PRO A 20 -9.45 -4.05 35.80
CA PRO A 20 -10.23 -4.81 34.80
C PRO A 20 -10.19 -4.28 33.33
N GLY A 21 -10.63 -5.15 32.40
CA GLY A 21 -11.54 -4.82 31.28
C GLY A 21 -11.11 -3.84 30.20
N LEU A 22 -11.02 -4.33 28.96
CA LEU A 22 -11.48 -3.60 27.76
C LEU A 22 -11.70 -4.61 26.62
N THR A 23 -12.97 -4.97 26.41
CA THR A 23 -13.50 -5.33 25.10
C THR A 23 -13.23 -4.17 24.14
N GLN A 24 -12.14 -4.24 23.38
CA GLN A 24 -12.00 -3.46 22.15
C GLN A 24 -12.33 -4.37 20.98
N THR A 25 -13.62 -4.34 20.62
CA THR A 25 -14.02 -4.55 19.23
C THR A 25 -13.25 -3.52 18.40
N THR A 26 -12.22 -3.98 17.68
CA THR A 26 -11.45 -3.15 16.76
C THR A 26 -12.36 -2.76 15.61
N ASN A 27 -12.96 -1.58 15.71
CA ASN A 27 -13.62 -0.89 14.62
C ASN A 27 -12.57 -0.57 13.54
N LEU A 28 -12.29 -1.53 12.66
CA LEU A 28 -11.37 -1.41 11.52
C LEU A 28 -11.97 -0.68 10.31
N THR A 29 -13.19 -0.18 10.42
CA THR A 29 -13.95 0.46 9.33
C THR A 29 -13.78 1.97 9.14
N PRO A 30 -13.41 2.83 10.13
CA PRO A 30 -13.42 4.28 9.89
C PRO A 30 -12.26 4.80 9.05
N ARG A 31 -11.03 4.28 9.22
CA ARG A 31 -9.84 4.87 8.56
C ARG A 31 -9.71 4.52 7.08
N LEU A 32 -10.15 3.32 6.68
CA LEU A 32 -10.23 2.94 5.27
C LEU A 32 -11.36 3.71 4.56
N ALA A 33 -12.49 3.92 5.24
CA ALA A 33 -13.62 4.72 4.75
C ALA A 33 -13.25 6.21 4.62
N GLN A 34 -12.55 6.78 5.61
CA GLN A 34 -12.13 8.19 5.60
C GLN A 34 -11.10 8.48 4.49
N TRP A 35 -10.29 7.49 4.09
CA TRP A 35 -9.38 7.60 2.94
C TRP A 35 -10.07 7.39 1.59
N LEU A 36 -11.11 6.54 1.54
CA LEU A 36 -11.99 6.39 0.36
C LEU A 36 -12.84 7.66 0.12
N GLU A 37 -13.35 8.30 1.17
CA GLU A 37 -14.12 9.55 1.09
C GLU A 37 -13.26 10.75 0.67
N ALA A 38 -12.00 10.82 1.14
CA ALA A 38 -11.05 11.85 0.74
C ALA A 38 -10.62 11.75 -0.75
N SER A 39 -10.91 10.65 -1.44
CA SER A 39 -10.57 10.42 -2.85
C SER A 39 -11.74 10.59 -3.84
N GLY A 40 -12.78 11.32 -3.44
CA GLY A 40 -13.65 12.04 -4.39
C GLY A 40 -14.51 11.15 -5.30
N HIS A 41 -15.09 10.07 -4.77
CA HIS A 41 -16.16 9.35 -5.46
C HIS A 41 -17.49 9.50 -4.68
N SER A 42 -18.15 10.64 -4.90
CA SER A 42 -19.56 10.82 -4.55
C SER A 42 -20.44 10.36 -5.71
N SER A 43 -20.89 9.11 -5.68
CA SER A 43 -22.06 8.70 -6.45
C SER A 43 -23.30 9.34 -5.82
N GLY A 44 -23.86 10.35 -6.48
CA GLY A 44 -25.15 10.90 -6.11
C GLY A 44 -25.34 12.38 -6.44
N ARG A 45 -25.27 12.76 -7.72
CA ARG A 45 -25.89 14.03 -8.15
C ARG A 45 -27.29 13.77 -8.69
N ARG A 46 -28.26 14.12 -7.84
CA ARG A 46 -29.66 14.34 -8.14
C ARG A 46 -29.75 15.56 -9.09
N LEU A 47 -30.46 15.42 -10.21
CA LEU A 47 -30.80 16.52 -11.12
C LEU A 47 -31.73 17.52 -10.40
N PRO A 48 -31.51 18.85 -10.53
CA PRO A 48 -32.57 19.80 -10.33
C PRO A 48 -33.25 20.12 -11.67
N SER A 49 -34.57 19.96 -11.60
CA SER A 49 -35.63 20.43 -12.50
C SER A 49 -35.50 21.90 -12.88
N GLY A 50 -35.95 22.19 -14.09
CA GLY A 50 -35.88 23.51 -14.71
C GLY A 50 -36.72 24.58 -14.05
N GLU A 51 -36.29 25.82 -14.25
CA GLU A 51 -37.09 27.02 -14.08
C GLU A 51 -36.69 28.07 -15.12
N ASN A 52 -37.71 28.79 -15.57
CA ASN A 52 -37.76 29.65 -16.74
C ASN A 52 -36.84 30.87 -16.64
N ILE A 53 -36.11 31.19 -17.72
CA ILE A 53 -35.52 32.52 -17.91
C ILE A 53 -36.15 33.17 -19.15
N VAL A 54 -36.85 34.27 -18.82
CA VAL A 54 -37.50 35.23 -19.70
C VAL A 54 -36.50 35.86 -20.67
N THR A 55 -36.93 35.95 -21.92
CA THR A 55 -36.28 36.69 -23.00
C THR A 55 -36.23 38.18 -22.71
N ASP A 56 -35.06 38.80 -22.82
CA ASP A 56 -35.00 40.21 -23.20
C ASP A 56 -33.90 40.46 -24.25
N LYS A 57 -34.34 41.08 -25.34
CA LYS A 57 -33.57 41.37 -26.54
C LYS A 57 -32.93 42.74 -26.34
N LYS A 58 -31.60 42.83 -26.35
CA LYS A 58 -30.92 44.07 -26.73
C LYS A 58 -29.85 43.83 -27.77
N GLN A 59 -30.12 44.43 -28.93
CA GLN A 59 -29.26 44.59 -30.08
C GLN A 59 -27.96 45.30 -29.70
N TYR A 60 -26.83 44.81 -30.20
CA TYR A 60 -25.67 45.64 -30.46
C TYR A 60 -25.09 45.28 -31.83
N THR A 61 -25.10 46.25 -32.72
CA THR A 61 -24.56 46.19 -34.09
C THR A 61 -23.05 46.48 -34.07
N PRO A 62 -22.27 45.90 -34.99
CA PRO A 62 -20.81 46.06 -35.04
C PRO A 62 -20.40 47.32 -35.82
N ARG A 63 -19.34 48.00 -35.38
CA ARG A 63 -18.68 49.07 -36.14
C ARG A 63 -17.34 48.59 -36.68
N PRO A 64 -17.02 48.77 -37.97
CA PRO A 64 -15.76 48.35 -38.55
C PRO A 64 -14.71 49.46 -38.43
N GLN A 65 -13.46 49.09 -38.13
CA GLN A 65 -12.28 49.90 -38.41
C GLN A 65 -11.19 49.00 -39.01
N SER A 66 -10.62 49.49 -40.11
CA SER A 66 -9.63 48.86 -40.99
C SER A 66 -8.25 49.53 -40.80
N PRO A 67 -7.19 49.22 -41.59
CA PRO A 67 -5.97 48.58 -41.10
C PRO A 67 -4.71 49.47 -41.17
N SER A 68 -3.73 49.20 -40.30
CA SER A 68 -2.31 49.60 -40.37
C SER A 68 -1.70 49.24 -39.01
N ASP A 69 -0.45 48.89 -38.82
CA ASP A 69 0.64 48.43 -39.67
C ASP A 69 1.60 47.77 -38.66
N ILE A 70 2.22 46.65 -39.05
CA ILE A 70 3.61 46.31 -38.70
C ILE A 70 3.99 46.42 -37.21
N ASP A 71 3.89 45.30 -36.50
CA ASP A 71 4.95 44.91 -35.55
C ASP A 71 5.09 43.38 -35.51
N GLN A 72 5.61 42.84 -36.62
CA GLN A 72 6.21 41.52 -36.68
C GLN A 72 7.53 41.54 -35.89
N ARG A 73 7.49 41.39 -34.56
CA ARG A 73 8.72 41.11 -33.77
C ARG A 73 8.54 40.53 -32.37
N HIS A 74 7.40 39.91 -32.05
CA HIS A 74 7.18 39.25 -30.74
C HIS A 74 6.46 37.89 -30.83
N SER A 75 6.79 37.05 -31.82
CA SER A 75 6.17 35.71 -31.96
C SER A 75 7.15 34.56 -32.22
N SER A 76 8.41 34.72 -31.82
CA SER A 76 9.45 33.69 -32.05
C SER A 76 10.22 33.29 -30.78
N GLN A 77 9.69 33.57 -29.59
CA GLN A 77 10.36 33.26 -28.31
C GLN A 77 9.48 32.45 -27.33
N LEU A 78 8.60 31.57 -27.83
CA LEU A 78 7.77 30.71 -26.96
C LEU A 78 7.96 29.20 -27.18
N THR A 79 8.92 28.77 -28.00
CA THR A 79 9.10 27.34 -28.29
C THR A 79 10.56 26.90 -28.35
N SER A 80 11.38 27.37 -27.42
CA SER A 80 12.66 26.70 -27.14
C SER A 80 13.16 27.08 -25.76
N THR A 81 13.75 26.12 -25.06
CA THR A 81 14.48 26.27 -23.78
C THR A 81 13.67 26.25 -22.46
N VAL A 82 12.70 25.35 -22.32
CA VAL A 82 12.63 24.62 -21.03
C VAL A 82 13.61 23.46 -21.16
N ALA A 83 14.88 23.72 -20.83
CA ALA A 83 15.90 22.68 -20.74
C ALA A 83 15.57 21.77 -19.54
N MET A 84 14.52 20.97 -19.67
CA MET A 84 14.26 19.82 -18.80
C MET A 84 15.54 18.96 -18.84
N ALA A 85 16.11 18.67 -17.67
CA ALA A 85 17.36 17.93 -17.42
C ALA A 85 17.77 16.86 -18.45
N ASP A 86 16.79 16.20 -19.06
CA ASP A 86 16.93 15.30 -20.23
C ASP A 86 15.63 15.17 -21.05
N GLY A 87 14.65 16.06 -20.85
CA GLY A 87 13.33 15.95 -21.48
C GLY A 87 12.43 14.82 -20.99
N ARG A 88 12.83 14.00 -20.00
CA ARG A 88 12.08 12.80 -19.57
C ARG A 88 11.20 12.99 -18.32
N ASN A 89 11.04 14.21 -17.82
CA ASN A 89 10.26 14.47 -16.61
C ASN A 89 8.78 14.05 -16.74
N GLU A 90 8.20 14.17 -17.94
CA GLU A 90 6.84 13.68 -18.22
C GLU A 90 6.76 12.15 -18.10
N ALA A 91 7.72 11.43 -18.67
CA ALA A 91 7.79 9.97 -18.55
C ALA A 91 7.94 9.54 -17.07
N ARG A 92 8.74 10.26 -16.28
CA ARG A 92 8.85 10.03 -14.82
C ARG A 92 7.54 10.27 -14.09
N ALA A 93 6.84 11.35 -14.41
CA ALA A 93 5.54 11.65 -13.81
C ALA A 93 4.51 10.56 -14.13
N MET A 94 4.46 10.11 -15.40
CA MET A 94 3.62 8.99 -15.81
C MET A 94 3.98 7.70 -15.07
N ARG A 95 5.27 7.41 -14.93
CA ARG A 95 5.74 6.21 -14.21
C ARG A 95 5.32 6.21 -12.74
N ILE A 96 5.39 7.37 -12.08
CA ILE A 96 4.89 7.52 -10.70
C ILE A 96 3.40 7.19 -10.62
N LEU A 97 2.59 7.70 -11.54
CA LEU A 97 1.15 7.44 -11.57
C LEU A 97 0.84 5.95 -11.74
N GLU A 98 1.54 5.26 -12.64
CA GLU A 98 1.38 3.81 -12.86
C GLU A 98 1.68 3.01 -11.59
N ILE A 99 2.82 3.29 -10.95
CA ILE A 99 3.24 2.59 -9.74
C ILE A 99 2.24 2.84 -8.59
N MET A 100 1.83 4.09 -8.40
CA MET A 100 0.90 4.46 -7.33
C MET A 100 -0.50 3.89 -7.54
N ASN A 101 -0.95 3.77 -8.79
CA ASN A 101 -2.20 3.10 -9.12
C ASN A 101 -2.14 1.60 -8.77
N ASP A 102 -1.08 0.91 -9.19
CA ASP A 102 -0.89 -0.51 -8.86
C ASP A 102 -0.77 -0.73 -7.35
N PHE A 103 -0.08 0.16 -6.63
CA PHE A 103 -0.02 0.13 -5.16
C PHE A 103 -1.42 0.27 -4.52
N ARG A 104 -2.25 1.20 -5.00
CA ARG A 104 -3.64 1.37 -4.51
C ARG A 104 -4.46 0.10 -4.75
N THR A 105 -4.35 -0.50 -5.93
CA THR A 105 -5.03 -1.76 -6.26
C THR A 105 -4.60 -2.90 -5.33
N LEU A 106 -3.30 -3.02 -5.04
CA LEU A 106 -2.79 -4.01 -4.08
C LEU A 106 -3.37 -3.79 -2.68
N GLN A 107 -3.44 -2.55 -2.20
CA GLN A 107 -4.03 -2.24 -0.89
C GLN A 107 -5.50 -2.69 -0.79
N ILE A 108 -6.29 -2.46 -1.85
CA ILE A 108 -7.69 -2.91 -1.92
C ILE A 108 -7.76 -4.44 -1.85
N HIS A 109 -6.91 -5.15 -2.59
CA HIS A 109 -6.90 -6.61 -2.58
C HIS A 109 -6.44 -7.20 -1.25
N ILE A 110 -5.41 -6.61 -0.62
CA ILE A 110 -4.95 -7.00 0.71
C ILE A 110 -6.08 -6.83 1.73
N ALA A 111 -6.73 -5.66 1.75
CA ALA A 111 -7.87 -5.40 2.62
C ALA A 111 -9.00 -6.42 2.38
N SER A 112 -9.34 -6.70 1.12
CA SER A 112 -10.38 -7.68 0.75
C SER A 112 -10.07 -9.11 1.19
N LEU A 113 -8.80 -9.49 1.36
CA LEU A 113 -8.42 -10.79 1.89
C LEU A 113 -8.54 -10.80 3.43
N ILE A 114 -8.01 -9.77 4.08
CA ILE A 114 -7.88 -9.74 5.54
C ILE A 114 -9.23 -9.49 6.24
N THR A 115 -10.16 -8.76 5.62
CA THR A 115 -11.46 -8.44 6.23
C THR A 115 -12.51 -9.54 6.06
N ARG A 116 -12.20 -10.63 5.34
CA ARG A 116 -13.13 -11.76 5.21
C ARG A 116 -13.38 -12.37 6.57
N ASN A 117 -14.61 -12.80 6.83
CA ASN A 117 -14.96 -13.48 8.09
C ASN A 117 -14.07 -14.71 8.33
N GLU A 118 -13.72 -15.44 7.27
CA GLU A 118 -12.83 -16.61 7.32
C GLU A 118 -11.39 -16.28 7.77
N ALA A 119 -10.94 -15.03 7.59
CA ALA A 119 -9.60 -14.58 7.97
C ALA A 119 -9.42 -14.48 9.49
N THR A 120 -10.53 -14.45 10.23
CA THR A 120 -10.53 -14.43 11.69
C THR A 120 -10.86 -15.82 12.22
N PRO A 121 -10.05 -16.38 13.14
CA PRO A 121 -10.34 -17.67 13.75
C PRO A 121 -11.63 -17.59 14.58
N SER A 122 -12.50 -18.60 14.47
CA SER A 122 -13.76 -18.66 15.23
C SER A 122 -13.56 -18.90 16.73
N ASP A 123 -12.51 -19.66 17.08
CA ASP A 123 -12.18 -20.03 18.45
C ASP A 123 -10.72 -19.64 18.77
N GLU A 124 -10.45 -19.28 20.02
CA GLU A 124 -9.10 -18.95 20.49
C GLU A 124 -8.09 -20.09 20.24
N GLN A 125 -8.54 -21.35 20.25
CA GLN A 125 -7.68 -22.50 19.99
C GLN A 125 -7.04 -22.46 18.59
N PHE A 126 -7.70 -21.84 17.61
CA PHE A 126 -7.19 -21.70 16.25
C PHE A 126 -6.36 -20.44 16.05
N TYR A 127 -6.32 -19.54 17.03
CA TYR A 127 -5.68 -18.24 16.93
C TYR A 127 -4.20 -18.34 16.55
N TYR A 128 -3.48 -19.32 17.09
CA TYR A 128 -2.05 -19.51 16.89
C TYR A 128 -1.68 -20.40 15.70
N LEU A 129 -2.65 -20.83 14.88
CA LEU A 129 -2.32 -21.61 13.70
C LEU A 129 -1.60 -20.75 12.65
N ASP A 130 -0.63 -21.36 11.96
CA ASP A 130 0.31 -20.71 11.05
C ASP A 130 -0.37 -19.72 10.08
N GLY A 131 -1.45 -20.13 9.40
CA GLY A 131 -2.13 -19.27 8.42
C GLY A 131 -2.78 -18.03 9.05
N TYR A 132 -3.38 -18.15 10.23
CA TYR A 132 -3.96 -17.01 10.94
C TYR A 132 -2.90 -16.05 11.47
N VAL A 133 -1.76 -16.58 11.94
CA VAL A 133 -0.60 -15.75 12.30
C VAL A 133 -0.11 -14.94 11.10
N VAL A 134 0.01 -15.58 9.93
CA VAL A 134 0.43 -14.92 8.69
C VAL A 134 -0.56 -13.82 8.27
N LEU A 135 -1.87 -14.06 8.35
CA LEU A 135 -2.88 -13.05 8.01
C LEU A 135 -2.79 -11.81 8.90
N ARG A 136 -2.67 -11.98 10.22
CA ARG A 136 -2.49 -10.85 11.15
C ARG A 136 -1.18 -10.12 10.92
N GLN A 137 -0.11 -10.84 10.61
CA GLN A 137 1.16 -10.21 10.26
C GLN A 137 1.04 -9.39 8.97
N CYS A 138 0.33 -9.90 7.96
CA CYS A 138 0.06 -9.17 6.71
C CYS A 138 -0.78 -7.91 6.98
N GLU A 139 -1.74 -7.96 7.90
CA GLU A 139 -2.51 -6.80 8.32
C GLU A 139 -1.62 -5.72 8.95
N ALA A 140 -0.82 -6.09 9.94
CA ALA A 140 0.09 -5.18 10.61
C ALA A 140 1.09 -4.54 9.64
N GLU A 141 1.69 -5.35 8.76
CA GLU A 141 2.62 -4.87 7.73
C GLU A 141 1.93 -3.93 6.73
N SER A 142 0.70 -4.24 6.29
CA SER A 142 -0.04 -3.39 5.36
C SER A 142 -0.34 -2.03 5.98
N GLN A 143 -0.74 -2.00 7.25
CA GLN A 143 -0.96 -0.74 7.98
C GLN A 143 0.34 0.04 8.16
N ALA A 144 1.47 -0.63 8.42
CA ALA A 144 2.76 0.03 8.56
C ALA A 144 3.20 0.74 7.27
N ILE A 145 2.99 0.15 6.09
CA ILE A 145 3.32 0.78 4.80
C ILE A 145 2.46 2.03 4.57
N LEU A 146 1.18 2.00 4.95
CA LEU A 146 0.29 3.15 4.85
C LEU A 146 0.66 4.27 5.83
N ALA A 147 1.10 3.91 7.03
CA ALA A 147 1.54 4.85 8.06
C ALA A 147 2.92 5.48 7.74
N THR A 148 3.69 4.89 6.82
CA THR A 148 5.02 5.40 6.46
C THR A 148 4.87 6.72 5.71
N HIS A 149 5.36 7.82 6.30
CA HIS A 149 5.37 9.13 5.65
C HIS A 149 6.46 9.21 4.58
N TYR A 150 6.15 9.87 3.46
CA TYR A 150 7.17 10.22 2.48
C TYR A 150 8.14 11.22 3.11
N ASN A 151 9.37 10.77 3.40
CA ASN A 151 10.45 11.66 3.80
C ASN A 151 11.45 11.74 2.65
N PRO A 152 11.44 12.82 1.84
CA PRO A 152 12.38 13.00 0.76
C PRO A 152 13.83 13.14 1.25
N GLY A 153 14.09 13.18 2.57
CA GLY A 153 15.41 13.40 3.15
C GLY A 153 15.98 14.77 2.76
N ASN A 154 16.63 15.45 3.69
CA ASN A 154 17.38 16.66 3.35
C ASN A 154 18.74 16.26 2.74
N ILE A 155 18.73 15.56 1.60
CA ILE A 155 19.95 15.11 0.92
C ILE A 155 20.20 16.00 -0.28
N GLY A 156 21.07 17.00 -0.08
CA GLY A 156 21.96 17.49 -1.13
C GLY A 156 21.49 18.65 -1.99
N LEU A 157 20.30 19.22 -1.77
CA LEU A 157 19.94 20.50 -2.38
C LEU A 157 20.37 21.66 -1.47
N GLN A 158 21.68 21.72 -1.20
CA GLN A 158 22.29 22.95 -0.70
C GLN A 158 22.22 23.97 -1.84
N SER A 159 21.26 24.88 -1.72
CA SER A 159 20.95 25.94 -2.66
C SER A 159 22.19 26.78 -2.97
N GLY A 160 22.78 26.52 -4.13
CA GLY A 160 23.85 27.32 -4.69
C GLY A 160 24.31 26.68 -6.00
N HIS A 161 23.66 27.06 -7.11
CA HIS A 161 24.12 26.82 -8.50
C HIS A 161 23.66 25.55 -9.26
N VAL A 162 22.66 24.79 -8.76
CA VAL A 162 22.05 23.67 -9.54
C VAL A 162 20.84 24.18 -10.33
N ALA A 163 20.76 23.83 -11.62
CA ALA A 163 19.62 24.17 -12.46
C ALA A 163 18.31 23.55 -11.91
N GLU A 164 17.24 24.33 -11.87
CA GLU A 164 15.93 23.92 -11.33
C GLU A 164 15.41 22.60 -11.93
N THR A 165 15.73 22.34 -13.19
CA THR A 165 15.28 21.12 -13.88
C THR A 165 16.00 19.85 -13.41
N GLU A 166 17.25 19.94 -12.96
CA GLU A 166 17.98 18.83 -12.32
C GLU A 166 17.43 18.55 -10.92
N VAL A 167 17.04 19.61 -10.19
CA VAL A 167 16.34 19.49 -8.90
C VAL A 167 15.03 18.73 -9.08
N GLN A 168 14.25 19.10 -10.10
CA GLN A 168 12.99 18.43 -10.42
C GLN A 168 13.19 16.96 -10.81
N LYS A 169 14.18 16.67 -11.65
CA LYS A 169 14.55 15.30 -12.02
C LYS A 169 14.89 14.45 -10.80
N ALA A 170 15.79 14.94 -9.94
CA ALA A 170 16.19 14.24 -8.73
C ALA A 170 14.99 13.97 -7.79
N THR A 171 14.08 14.95 -7.69
CA THR A 171 12.84 14.82 -6.92
C THR A 171 11.95 13.70 -7.48
N LEU A 172 11.72 13.67 -8.80
CA LEU A 172 10.89 12.65 -9.45
C LEU A 172 11.49 11.24 -9.31
N GLN A 173 12.80 11.10 -9.50
CA GLN A 173 13.49 9.82 -9.31
C GLN A 173 13.37 9.30 -7.86
N ARG A 174 13.35 10.21 -6.89
CA ARG A 174 13.16 9.84 -5.48
C ARG A 174 11.73 9.40 -5.18
N ILE A 175 10.74 10.04 -5.79
CA ILE A 175 9.35 9.60 -5.69
C ILE A 175 9.18 8.22 -6.34
N ILE A 176 9.80 7.98 -7.51
CA ILE A 176 9.79 6.64 -8.15
C ILE A 176 10.37 5.59 -7.21
N LEU A 177 11.50 5.87 -6.53
CA LEU A 177 12.09 4.95 -5.57
C LEU A 177 11.15 4.62 -4.41
N ASP A 178 10.54 5.63 -3.79
CA ASP A 178 9.61 5.43 -2.67
C ASP A 178 8.35 4.66 -3.11
N ALA A 179 7.73 5.08 -4.22
CA ALA A 179 6.54 4.44 -4.78
C ALA A 179 6.81 2.97 -5.15
N SER A 180 7.95 2.70 -5.81
CA SER A 180 8.35 1.33 -6.20
C SER A 180 8.55 0.45 -4.97
N THR A 181 9.16 1.01 -3.92
CA THR A 181 9.39 0.30 -2.67
C THR A 181 8.07 -0.08 -1.98
N ARG A 182 7.13 0.86 -1.90
CA ARG A 182 5.79 0.61 -1.32
C ARG A 182 5.03 -0.44 -2.13
N ARG A 183 5.06 -0.35 -3.47
CA ARG A 183 4.44 -1.35 -4.37
C ARG A 183 5.07 -2.73 -4.17
N PHE A 184 6.39 -2.81 -4.08
CA PHE A 184 7.13 -4.05 -3.83
C PHE A 184 6.70 -4.70 -2.50
N GLN A 185 6.70 -3.94 -1.41
CA GLN A 185 6.29 -4.45 -0.09
C GLN A 185 4.82 -4.88 -0.09
N ALA A 186 3.93 -4.08 -0.70
CA ALA A 186 2.51 -4.42 -0.81
C ALA A 186 2.28 -5.70 -1.63
N HIS A 187 3.00 -5.89 -2.75
CA HIS A 187 2.89 -7.11 -3.55
C HIS A 187 3.29 -8.34 -2.75
N LYS A 188 4.39 -8.24 -1.99
CA LYS A 188 4.84 -9.32 -1.10
C LYS A 188 3.80 -9.67 -0.03
N ILE A 189 3.19 -8.66 0.60
CA ILE A 189 2.11 -8.85 1.57
C ILE A 189 0.90 -9.51 0.91
N TYR A 190 0.51 -9.04 -0.27
CA TYR A 190 -0.60 -9.60 -1.03
C TYR A 190 -0.40 -11.09 -1.32
N LEU A 191 0.79 -11.50 -1.78
CA LEU A 191 1.09 -12.91 -2.06
C LEU A 191 1.02 -13.76 -0.78
N ARG A 192 1.56 -13.27 0.34
CA ARG A 192 1.51 -13.95 1.64
C ARG A 192 0.08 -14.10 2.16
N ALA A 193 -0.71 -13.02 2.12
CA ALA A 193 -2.11 -13.02 2.51
C ALA A 193 -2.94 -13.97 1.63
N SER A 194 -2.67 -13.99 0.33
CA SER A 194 -3.34 -14.90 -0.61
C SER A 194 -3.02 -16.37 -0.32
N ALA A 195 -1.77 -16.71 -0.01
CA ALA A 195 -1.37 -18.06 0.38
C ALA A 195 -2.04 -18.50 1.70
N ALA A 196 -2.06 -17.62 2.70
CA ALA A 196 -2.71 -17.88 3.97
C ALA A 196 -4.24 -18.03 3.82
N MET A 197 -4.88 -17.23 2.95
CA MET A 197 -6.31 -17.37 2.66
C MET A 197 -6.63 -18.70 1.98
N ARG A 198 -5.80 -19.15 1.02
CA ARG A 198 -5.95 -20.50 0.43
C ARG A 198 -5.83 -21.59 1.49
N TRP A 199 -4.89 -21.45 2.42
CA TRP A 199 -4.75 -22.37 3.54
C TRP A 199 -6.02 -22.44 4.40
N VAL A 200 -6.64 -21.28 4.73
CA VAL A 200 -7.92 -21.23 5.46
C VAL A 200 -9.00 -21.99 4.70
N GLN A 201 -9.14 -21.72 3.40
CA GLN A 201 -10.15 -22.34 2.55
C GLN A 201 -9.97 -23.86 2.45
N MET A 202 -8.73 -24.33 2.26
CA MET A 202 -8.43 -25.77 2.19
C MET A 202 -8.73 -26.48 3.52
N ARG A 203 -8.45 -25.84 4.66
CA ARG A 203 -8.79 -26.40 5.98
C ARG A 203 -10.29 -26.44 6.20
N ALA A 204 -11.01 -25.38 5.85
CA ALA A 204 -12.47 -25.35 5.93
C ALA A 204 -13.10 -26.45 5.06
N GLN A 205 -12.60 -26.63 3.83
CA GLN A 205 -13.04 -27.71 2.93
C GLN A 205 -12.72 -29.10 3.48
N LEU A 206 -11.55 -29.31 4.11
CA LEU A 206 -11.22 -30.60 4.69
C LEU A 206 -12.14 -30.94 5.87
N LEU A 207 -12.37 -29.96 6.74
CA LEU A 207 -13.11 -30.14 7.98
C LEU A 207 -14.62 -30.18 7.78
N HIS A 208 -15.16 -29.54 6.72
CA HIS A 208 -16.62 -29.43 6.49
C HIS A 208 -17.40 -28.91 7.72
N GLY A 209 -16.77 -28.08 8.55
CA GLY A 209 -17.32 -27.58 9.82
C GLY A 209 -17.11 -28.48 11.04
N ASP A 210 -16.59 -29.70 10.85
CA ASP A 210 -16.26 -30.59 11.96
C ASP A 210 -14.98 -30.16 12.68
N LYS A 211 -14.86 -30.57 13.94
CA LYS A 211 -13.62 -30.38 14.70
C LYS A 211 -12.49 -31.26 14.12
N PRO A 212 -11.23 -30.79 14.16
CA PRO A 212 -10.07 -31.62 13.83
C PRO A 212 -10.07 -32.94 14.62
N SER A 213 -9.87 -34.06 13.92
CA SER A 213 -9.84 -35.40 14.51
C SER A 213 -8.85 -36.29 13.77
N GLN A 214 -8.61 -37.52 14.25
CA GLN A 214 -7.61 -38.44 13.69
C GLN A 214 -7.77 -38.65 12.17
N ARG A 215 -9.02 -38.68 11.68
CA ARG A 215 -9.33 -38.87 10.26
C ARG A 215 -8.85 -37.71 9.38
N HIS A 216 -8.70 -36.51 9.94
CA HIS A 216 -8.28 -35.30 9.23
C HIS A 216 -6.77 -35.05 9.28
N LEU A 217 -6.03 -35.72 10.18
CA LEU A 217 -4.65 -35.35 10.51
C LEU A 217 -3.72 -35.26 9.30
N ASN A 218 -3.69 -36.29 8.46
CA ASN A 218 -2.83 -36.32 7.27
C ASN A 218 -3.19 -35.20 6.28
N GLY A 219 -4.48 -34.90 6.13
CA GLY A 219 -4.96 -33.81 5.28
C GLY A 219 -4.56 -32.44 5.82
N LEU A 220 -4.74 -32.20 7.13
CA LEU A 220 -4.35 -30.94 7.77
C LEU A 220 -2.83 -30.72 7.69
N GLN A 221 -2.03 -31.77 7.91
CA GLN A 221 -0.57 -31.70 7.76
C GLN A 221 -0.15 -31.35 6.33
N ALA A 222 -0.81 -31.93 5.32
CA ALA A 222 -0.53 -31.60 3.93
C ALA A 222 -0.88 -30.14 3.58
N VAL A 223 -1.99 -29.62 4.13
CA VAL A 223 -2.39 -28.22 3.95
C VAL A 223 -1.38 -27.28 4.63
N ASP A 224 -0.95 -27.60 5.85
CA ASP A 224 0.06 -26.82 6.59
C ASP A 224 1.42 -26.84 5.86
N GLN A 225 1.83 -28.00 5.33
CA GLN A 225 3.05 -28.13 4.53
C GLN A 225 2.98 -27.30 3.25
N ARG A 226 1.83 -27.31 2.56
CA ARG A 226 1.62 -26.50 1.36
C ARG A 226 1.75 -25.01 1.64
N LEU A 227 1.16 -24.51 2.73
CA LEU A 227 1.33 -23.11 3.13
C LEU A 227 2.81 -22.76 3.29
N ARG A 228 3.58 -23.60 4.00
CA ARG A 228 5.02 -23.38 4.18
C ARG A 228 5.78 -23.36 2.86
N GLN A 229 5.46 -24.25 1.93
CA GLN A 229 6.05 -24.27 0.60
C GLN A 229 5.71 -23.01 -0.19
N GLU A 230 4.45 -22.57 -0.19
CA GLU A 230 4.03 -21.34 -0.87
C GLU A 230 4.74 -20.11 -0.26
N LEU A 231 4.82 -20.00 1.07
CA LEU A 231 5.52 -18.89 1.73
C LEU A 231 7.02 -18.87 1.43
N ASN A 232 7.67 -20.04 1.38
CA ASN A 232 9.09 -20.16 1.05
C ASN A 232 9.40 -19.74 -0.40
N GLN A 233 8.44 -19.85 -1.32
CA GLN A 233 8.59 -19.42 -2.71
C GLN A 233 8.47 -17.89 -2.87
N ILE A 234 7.86 -17.19 -1.90
CA ILE A 234 7.69 -15.73 -1.93
C ILE A 234 8.98 -15.05 -1.47
N THR A 235 9.98 -15.07 -2.35
CA THR A 235 11.27 -14.39 -2.17
C THR A 235 11.24 -12.98 -2.73
N ASP A 236 12.18 -12.13 -2.32
CA ASP A 236 12.29 -10.77 -2.83
C ASP A 236 12.56 -10.75 -4.34
N ASP A 237 13.42 -11.65 -4.83
CA ASP A 237 13.68 -11.84 -6.26
C ASP A 237 12.44 -12.29 -7.02
N HIS A 238 11.64 -13.21 -6.48
CA HIS A 238 10.40 -13.63 -7.10
C HIS A 238 9.43 -12.46 -7.27
N VAL A 239 9.23 -11.68 -6.21
CA VAL A 239 8.30 -10.53 -6.18
C VAL A 239 8.73 -9.46 -7.21
N ILE A 240 10.01 -9.08 -7.24
CA ILE A 240 10.46 -8.03 -8.16
C ILE A 240 10.43 -8.50 -9.62
N ASN A 241 10.74 -9.77 -9.88
CA ASN A 241 10.66 -10.32 -11.23
C ASN A 241 9.23 -10.37 -11.74
N ASP A 242 8.26 -10.75 -10.89
CA ASP A 242 6.85 -10.76 -11.25
C ASP A 242 6.34 -9.35 -11.59
N LEU A 243 6.64 -8.35 -10.74
CA LEU A 243 6.29 -6.95 -10.99
C LEU A 243 6.92 -6.42 -12.30
N ARG A 244 8.22 -6.65 -12.52
CA ARG A 244 8.90 -6.22 -13.75
C ARG A 244 8.35 -6.89 -14.99
N ASN A 245 8.00 -8.18 -14.91
CA ASN A 245 7.38 -8.89 -16.02
C ASN A 245 5.98 -8.35 -16.32
N ALA A 246 5.19 -8.02 -15.30
CA ALA A 246 3.90 -7.36 -15.47
C ALA A 246 4.04 -6.00 -16.16
N ASP A 247 5.00 -5.19 -15.73
CA ASP A 247 5.23 -3.86 -16.29
C ASP A 247 5.71 -3.93 -17.75
N ARG A 248 6.59 -4.87 -18.09
CA ARG A 248 7.00 -5.12 -19.48
C ARG A 248 5.83 -5.54 -20.37
N ARG A 249 4.94 -6.40 -19.87
CA ARG A 249 3.73 -6.80 -20.62
C ARG A 249 2.78 -5.63 -20.88
N LYS A 250 2.75 -4.63 -19.98
CA LYS A 250 1.96 -3.41 -20.16
C LYS A 250 2.67 -2.34 -21.02
N GLY A 251 3.94 -2.54 -21.38
CA GLY A 251 4.70 -1.60 -22.19
C GLY A 251 5.10 -0.32 -21.45
N TYR A 252 5.17 -0.36 -20.11
CA TYR A 252 5.55 0.79 -19.29
C TYR A 252 7.01 1.20 -19.50
N TRP A 253 7.32 2.46 -19.22
CA TRP A 253 8.69 3.00 -19.25
C TRP A 253 9.43 2.66 -17.94
N LEU A 254 10.52 1.90 -18.03
CA LEU A 254 11.20 1.30 -16.86
C LEU A 254 12.68 1.71 -16.71
N ASP A 255 13.18 2.63 -17.54
CA ASP A 255 14.62 2.94 -17.61
C ASP A 255 15.21 3.37 -16.25
N GLU A 256 14.39 4.00 -15.41
CA GLU A 256 14.81 4.55 -14.12
C GLU A 256 14.20 3.84 -12.90
N ASP A 257 13.56 2.69 -13.13
CA ASP A 257 13.04 1.90 -12.04
C ASP A 257 14.19 1.40 -11.15
N PRO A 258 14.06 1.50 -9.82
CA PRO A 258 15.09 1.03 -8.92
C PRO A 258 15.29 -0.48 -9.06
N ASN A 259 16.53 -0.92 -8.84
CA ASN A 259 16.83 -2.34 -8.66
C ASN A 259 16.44 -2.81 -7.24
N LEU A 260 16.44 -4.12 -7.03
CA LEU A 260 16.04 -4.72 -5.76
C LEU A 260 16.88 -4.19 -4.59
N GLU A 261 18.20 -4.16 -4.76
CA GLU A 261 19.14 -3.70 -3.73
C GLU A 261 18.85 -2.27 -3.26
N ARG A 262 18.56 -1.36 -4.21
CA ARG A 262 18.24 0.04 -3.91
C ARG A 262 16.93 0.16 -3.13
N MET A 263 15.91 -0.62 -3.49
CA MET A 263 14.65 -0.65 -2.73
C MET A 263 14.85 -1.23 -1.33
N LEU A 264 15.57 -2.35 -1.18
CA LEU A 264 15.84 -2.94 0.14
C LEU A 264 16.64 -2.00 1.05
N THR A 265 17.59 -1.26 0.48
CA THR A 265 18.33 -0.22 1.21
C THR A 265 17.40 0.91 1.64
N TRP A 266 16.51 1.36 0.76
CA TRP A 266 15.51 2.38 1.08
C TRP A 266 14.58 1.94 2.22
N ILE A 267 14.09 0.70 2.21
CA ILE A 267 13.26 0.13 3.29
C ILE A 267 13.99 0.18 4.64
N ARG A 268 15.27 -0.16 4.67
CA ARG A 268 16.07 -0.17 5.90
C ARG A 268 16.26 1.24 6.47
N LEU A 269 16.35 2.25 5.62
CA LEU A 269 16.49 3.66 6.04
C LEU A 269 15.19 4.25 6.59
N GLN A 270 14.04 3.63 6.31
CA GLN A 270 12.72 4.09 6.74
C GLN A 270 12.23 3.47 8.06
N ARG A 271 12.97 2.48 8.60
CA ARG A 271 12.67 1.81 9.88
C ARG A 271 13.50 2.38 11.00
#